data_AF-A0A397VH57-F1
#
_entry.id   AF-A0A397VH57-F1
#
_cell.length_a   1.000
_cell.length_b   1.000
_cell.length_c   1.000
_cell.angle_alpha   90.00
_cell.angle_beta   90.00
_cell.angle_gamma   90.00
#
_symmetry.space_group_name_H-M   'P 1'
#
loop_
_entity.id
_entity.type
_entity.pdbx_description
1 polymer ?
#
loop_
_entity_poly.entity_id
_entity_poly.type
_entity_poly.pdbx_seq_one_letter_code
_entity_poly.pdbx_strand_id
1 'polypeptide(L)' 'MRPWSRKETNLFLNLCGTHGNNWTFISGKLGRTPKECHDRYLKLHPGFGRPRNFQRPG' A
#
# COMPACT_ATOMS: atom_id res chain seq x y z
N MET A 1 17.68 0.33 3.19
CA MET A 1 16.29 0.46 2.71
C MET A 1 16.12 1.82 2.06
N ARG A 2 15.64 1.89 0.81
CA ARG A 2 15.44 3.17 0.12
C ARG A 2 14.10 3.77 0.53
N PRO A 3 14.05 5.02 1.06
CA PRO A 3 12.80 5.65 1.47
C PRO A 3 11.82 5.78 0.29
N TRP A 4 10.52 5.71 0.58
CA TRP A 4 9.47 5.91 -0.42
C TRP A 4 9.29 7.39 -0.69
N SER A 5 9.51 7.80 -1.93
CA SER A 5 9.25 9.18 -2.34
C SER A 5 7.75 9.47 -2.32
N ARG A 6 7.36 10.75 -2.19
CA ARG A 6 5.95 11.16 -2.33
C ARG A 6 5.37 10.74 -3.69
N LYS A 7 6.16 10.89 -4.77
CA LYS A 7 5.80 10.45 -6.13
C LYS A 7 5.58 8.93 -6.21
N GLU A 8 6.49 8.13 -5.66
CA GLU A 8 6.36 6.66 -5.61
C GLU A 8 5.12 6.24 -4.81
N THR A 9 4.87 6.89 -3.66
CA THR A 9 3.69 6.57 -2.83
C THR A 9 2.39 6.92 -3.57
N ASN A 10 2.32 8.06 -4.25
CA ASN A 10 1.13 8.45 -5.00
C ASN A 10 0.87 7.51 -6.18
N LEU A 11 1.94 7.13 -6.90
CA LEU A 11 1.85 6.15 -7.98
C LEU A 11 1.41 4.78 -7.46
N PHE A 12 1.95 4.35 -6.33
CA PHE A 12 1.56 3.10 -5.68
C PHE A 12 0.08 3.08 -5.30
N LEU A 13 -0.42 4.14 -4.66
CA LEU A 13 -1.83 4.25 -4.31
C LEU A 13 -2.74 4.26 -5.55
N ASN A 14 -2.34 4.99 -6.60
CA ASN A 14 -3.08 5.02 -7.86
C ASN A 14 -3.14 3.62 -8.50
N LEU A 15 -2.00 2.93 -8.59
CA LEU A 15 -1.95 1.57 -9.13
C LEU A 15 -2.70 0.56 -8.25
N CYS A 16 -2.67 0.71 -6.93
CA CYS A 16 -3.49 -0.12 -6.03
C CYS A 16 -4.99 0.12 -6.24
N GLY A 17 -5.39 1.37 -6.49
CA GLY A 17 -6.78 1.71 -6.81
C GLY A 17 -7.23 1.14 -8.16
N THR A 18 -6.37 1.19 -9.18
CA THR A 18 -6.67 0.71 -10.54
C THR A 18 -6.55 -0.80 -10.69
N HIS A 19 -5.49 -1.41 -10.16
CA HIS A 19 -5.15 -2.82 -10.37
C HIS A 19 -5.33 -3.69 -9.12
N GLY A 20 -5.69 -3.12 -7.96
CA GLY A 20 -5.85 -3.87 -6.72
C GLY A 20 -4.53 -4.36 -6.12
N ASN A 21 -4.51 -5.62 -5.71
CA ASN A 21 -3.40 -6.32 -5.06
C ASN A 21 -2.40 -6.97 -6.06
N ASN A 22 -2.30 -6.43 -7.27
CA ASN A 22 -1.38 -6.89 -8.31
C ASN A 22 0.07 -6.43 -8.07
N TRP A 23 0.68 -6.90 -6.98
CA TRP A 23 2.01 -6.48 -6.55
C TRP A 23 3.09 -6.68 -7.60
N THR A 24 3.03 -7.74 -8.39
CA THR A 24 3.99 -8.05 -9.46
C THR A 24 4.00 -6.99 -10.56
N PHE A 25 2.81 -6.50 -10.93
CA PHE A 25 2.66 -5.42 -11.91
C PHE A 25 3.08 -4.08 -11.32
N ILE A 26 2.59 -3.80 -10.11
CA ILE A 26 2.85 -2.56 -9.37
C ILE A 26 4.36 -2.39 -9.12
N SER A 27 5.03 -3.47 -8.70
CA SER A 27 6.46 -3.49 -8.42
C SER A 27 7.29 -3.24 -9.67
N GLY A 28 6.88 -3.79 -10.82
CA GLY A 28 7.51 -3.51 -12.11
C GLY A 28 7.41 -2.04 -12.53
N LYS A 29 6.28 -1.38 -12.21
CA LYS A 29 6.10 0.06 -12.47
C LYS A 29 6.86 0.95 -11.50
N LEU A 30 7.02 0.53 -10.25
CA LEU A 30 7.74 1.28 -9.21
C LEU A 30 9.25 1.02 -9.21
N GLY A 31 9.73 0.01 -9.94
CA GLY A 31 11.12 -0.45 -9.84
C GLY A 31 11.46 -0.97 -8.44
N ARG A 32 10.45 -1.54 -7.76
CA ARG A 32 10.56 -2.11 -6.40
C ARG A 32 10.31 -3.60 -6.44
N THR A 33 10.52 -4.28 -5.32
CA THR A 33 10.16 -5.69 -5.19
C THR A 33 8.68 -5.82 -4.77
N PRO A 34 7.93 -6.85 -5.24
CA PRO A 34 6.55 -7.10 -4.79
C PRO A 34 6.43 -7.19 -3.26
N LYS A 35 7.47 -7.76 -2.61
CA LYS A 35 7.55 -7.86 -1.15
C LYS A 35 7.57 -6.49 -0.45
N GLU A 36 8.31 -5.51 -0.98
CA GLU A 36 8.30 -4.13 -0.46
C GLU A 36 6.94 -3.46 -0.66
N CYS A 37 6.30 -3.71 -1.80
CA CYS A 37 4.97 -3.18 -2.12
C CYS A 37 3.93 -3.70 -1.14
N HIS A 38 3.96 -5.00 -0.84
CA HIS A 38 3.06 -5.62 0.14
C HIS A 38 3.30 -5.08 1.56
N ASP A 39 4.54 -5.02 2.03
CA ASP A 39 4.89 -4.46 3.34
C ASP A 39 4.44 -2.98 3.45
N ARG A 40 4.65 -2.19 2.39
CA ARG A 40 4.18 -0.82 2.30
C ARG A 40 2.66 -0.73 2.35
N TYR A 41 1.95 -1.62 1.64
CA TYR A 41 0.49 -1.66 1.65
C TYR A 41 -0.05 -1.88 3.06
N LEU A 42 0.50 -2.86 3.79
CA LEU A 42 0.13 -3.16 5.17
C LEU A 42 0.39 -1.97 6.10
N LYS A 43 1.52 -1.28 5.93
CA LYS A 43 1.84 -0.06 6.70
C LYS A 43 0.90 1.11 6.40
N LEU A 44 0.47 1.26 5.14
CA LEU A 44 -0.46 2.31 4.73
C LEU A 44 -1.92 1.99 5.09
N HIS A 45 -2.28 0.71 5.17
CA HIS A 45 -3.63 0.23 5.47
C HIS A 45 -3.64 -0.57 6.78
N PRO A 46 -3.49 0.09 7.95
CA PRO A 46 -3.58 -0.57 9.26
C PRO A 46 -4.99 -1.11 9.61
N GLY A 47 -5.93 -1.13 8.65
CA GLY A 47 -7.29 -1.67 8.77
C GLY A 47 -7.58 -2.95 7.99
N PHE A 48 -6.64 -3.43 7.16
CA PHE A 48 -6.85 -4.68 6.39
C PHE A 48 -6.79 -5.95 7.28
N GLY A 49 -6.33 -5.83 8.53
CA GLY A 49 -6.15 -6.96 9.46
C GLY A 49 -6.66 -6.75 10.88
N ARG A 50 -7.44 -5.69 11.16
CA ARG A 50 -8.17 -5.57 12.43
C ARG A 50 -9.52 -4.90 12.18
N PRO A 51 -10.65 -5.49 12.62
CA PRO A 51 -11.83 -4.68 12.82
C PRO A 51 -11.43 -3.65 13.87
N ARG A 52 -11.23 -2.39 13.46
CA ARG A 52 -11.25 -1.31 14.43
C ARG A 52 -12.66 -1.35 15.01
N ASN A 53 -12.75 -1.77 16.26
CA ASN A 53 -13.84 -1.37 17.13
C ASN A 53 -14.06 0.12 16.90
N PHE A 54 -15.19 0.43 16.30
CA PHE A 54 -15.74 1.76 16.21
C PHE A 54 -15.92 2.24 17.64
N GLN A 55 -15.00 3.05 18.14
CA GLN A 55 -15.28 3.87 19.31
C GLN A 55 -16.32 4.90 18.86
N ARG A 56 -17.59 4.54 19.06
CA ARG A 56 -18.72 5.46 19.01
C ARG A 56 -18.46 6.58 20.03
N PRO A 57 -18.56 7.86 19.66
CA PRO A 57 -18.76 8.88 20.68
C PRO A 57 -20.20 8.70 21.19
N GLY A 58 -20.32 8.48 22.50
CA GLY A 58 -21.57 8.62 23.25
C GLY A 58 -21.57 9.96 23.99
#